data_AF-A0A6L7MYK3-F1
#
_entry.id   AF-A0A6L7MYK3-F1
#
_cell.length_a   1.000
_cell.length_b   1.000
_cell.length_c   1.000
_cell.angle_alpha   90.00
_cell.angle_beta   90.00
_cell.angle_gamma   90.00
#
_symmetry.space_group_name_H-M   'P 1'
#
loop_
_entity.id
_entity.type
_entity.pdbx_description
1 polymer ?
#
loop_
_entity_poly.entity_id
_entity_poly.type
_entity_poly.pdbx_seq_one_letter_code
_entity_poly.pdbx_strand_id
1 'polypeptide(L)'
;MENHLKYFILNPFPVPRPHRDDPRWQRVVQLAGRLACPDERFDTWAQKVGVDCGPLAPADKDDMIHELDAVVAHLYGLNEHQLVHIFETFHPGWDYDSRLDAVLHHYRTATGAR
;
A
#
# COMPACT_ATOMS: atom_id res chain seq x y z
N MET A 1 23.56 -17.29 8.15
CA MET A 1 23.13 -17.99 6.93
C MET A 1 22.66 -16.92 5.95
N GLU A 2 23.35 -16.78 4.83
CA GLU A 2 23.08 -15.71 3.84
C GLU A 2 22.12 -16.28 2.78
N ASN A 3 20.88 -15.80 2.78
CA ASN A 3 19.87 -16.24 1.81
C ASN A 3 20.00 -15.38 0.55
N HIS A 4 20.79 -15.85 -0.43
CA HIS A 4 20.85 -15.21 -1.74
C HIS A 4 19.50 -15.39 -2.46
N LEU A 5 18.64 -14.40 -2.32
CA LEU A 5 17.41 -14.28 -3.12
C LEU A 5 17.79 -14.08 -4.58
N LYS A 6 17.41 -15.02 -5.44
CA LYS A 6 17.75 -14.98 -6.88
C LYS A 6 16.62 -14.32 -7.66
N TYR A 7 16.94 -13.46 -8.62
CA TYR A 7 15.96 -12.73 -9.45
C TYR A 7 14.97 -13.64 -10.19
N PHE A 8 15.34 -14.87 -10.52
CA PHE A 8 14.39 -15.81 -11.15
C PHE A 8 13.21 -16.18 -10.23
N ILE A 9 13.33 -15.99 -8.92
CA ILE A 9 12.25 -16.19 -7.94
C ILE A 9 11.34 -14.95 -7.89
N LEU A 10 11.92 -13.75 -8.00
CA LEU A 10 11.21 -12.48 -7.91
C LEU A 10 10.47 -12.10 -9.20
N ASN A 11 11.11 -12.30 -10.35
CA ASN A 11 10.60 -11.92 -11.66
C ASN A 11 9.23 -12.51 -12.02
N PRO A 12 8.86 -13.75 -11.63
CA PRO A 12 7.54 -14.30 -11.92
C PRO A 12 6.44 -13.80 -10.99
N PHE A 13 6.74 -13.01 -9.95
CA PHE A 13 5.69 -12.49 -9.09
C PHE A 13 4.78 -11.53 -9.86
N PRO A 14 3.44 -11.66 -9.71
CA PRO A 14 2.46 -10.88 -10.47
C PRO A 14 2.33 -9.46 -9.92
N VAL A 15 3.41 -8.71 -9.85
CA VAL A 15 3.41 -7.31 -9.40
C VAL A 15 2.78 -6.43 -10.49
N PRO A 16 1.72 -5.67 -10.21
CA PRO A 16 1.11 -4.76 -11.17
C PRO A 16 2.12 -3.76 -11.72
N ARG A 17 2.08 -3.53 -13.03
CA ARG A 17 2.93 -2.55 -13.74
C ARG A 17 2.05 -1.55 -14.50
N PRO A 18 1.22 -0.75 -13.82
CA PRO A 18 0.44 0.31 -14.46
C PRO A 18 1.36 1.38 -15.06
N HIS A 19 0.80 2.21 -15.95
CA HIS A 19 1.53 3.37 -16.47
C HIS A 19 1.79 4.39 -15.34
N ARG A 20 2.86 5.18 -15.46
CA ARG A 20 3.20 6.20 -14.44
C ARG A 20 2.19 7.35 -14.33
N ASP A 21 1.36 7.51 -15.34
CA ASP A 21 0.26 8.47 -15.35
C ASP A 21 -1.02 7.90 -14.73
N ASP A 22 -1.04 6.62 -14.33
CA ASP A 22 -2.17 6.06 -13.59
C ASP A 22 -2.26 6.75 -12.21
N PRO A 23 -3.38 7.39 -11.87
CA PRO A 23 -3.51 8.11 -10.61
C PRO A 23 -3.33 7.19 -9.39
N ARG A 24 -3.69 5.91 -9.49
CA ARG A 24 -3.48 4.92 -8.42
C ARG A 24 -2.01 4.59 -8.26
N TRP A 25 -1.25 4.53 -9.34
CA TRP A 25 0.21 4.35 -9.27
C TRP A 25 0.86 5.54 -8.56
N GLN A 26 0.48 6.76 -8.93
CA GLN A 26 1.00 7.98 -8.29
C GLN A 26 0.63 8.02 -6.81
N ARG A 27 -0.61 7.63 -6.46
CA ARG A 27 -1.06 7.60 -5.07
C ARG A 27 -0.31 6.57 -4.23
N VAL A 28 -0.04 5.37 -4.78
CA VAL A 28 0.82 4.37 -4.11
C VAL A 28 2.22 4.94 -3.84
N VAL A 29 2.82 5.64 -4.82
CA VAL A 29 4.13 6.27 -4.63
C VAL A 29 4.10 7.30 -3.50
N GLN A 30 3.06 8.14 -3.44
CA GLN A 30 2.90 9.14 -2.38
C GLN A 30 2.74 8.49 -0.99
N LEU A 31 1.82 7.52 -0.86
CA LEU A 31 1.52 6.86 0.41
C LEU A 31 2.72 6.05 0.92
N ALA A 32 3.26 5.17 0.08
CA ALA A 32 4.42 4.35 0.43
C ALA A 32 5.66 5.22 0.69
N GLY A 33 5.83 6.27 -0.13
CA GLY A 33 6.85 7.30 0.06
C GLY A 33 6.80 7.90 1.46
N ARG A 34 5.66 8.49 1.81
CA ARG A 34 5.48 9.18 3.08
C ARG A 34 5.60 8.24 4.28
N LEU A 35 5.05 7.04 4.19
CA LEU A 35 5.11 6.01 5.24
C LEU A 35 6.53 5.51 5.52
N ALA A 36 7.40 5.49 4.51
CA ALA A 36 8.80 5.09 4.68
C ALA A 36 9.75 6.24 5.08
N CYS A 37 9.23 7.46 5.27
CA CYS A 37 9.98 8.65 5.73
C CYS A 37 9.63 9.05 7.19
N PRO A 38 9.86 8.21 8.21
CA PRO A 38 9.46 8.55 9.58
C PRO A 38 10.36 9.60 10.25
N ASP A 39 11.59 9.80 9.76
CA ASP A 39 12.60 10.67 10.37
C ASP A 39 13.65 11.16 9.36
N GLU A 40 14.46 12.13 9.78
CA GLU A 40 15.41 12.90 8.96
C GLU A 40 16.44 12.05 8.18
N ARG A 41 16.69 10.79 8.60
CA ARG A 41 17.59 9.88 7.86
C ARG A 41 17.10 9.63 6.43
N PHE A 42 15.81 9.86 6.18
CA PHE A 42 15.17 9.66 4.90
C PHE A 42 14.94 10.95 4.10
N ASP A 43 15.35 12.13 4.57
CA ASP A 43 15.08 13.42 3.93
C ASP A 43 15.48 13.47 2.45
N THR A 44 16.70 12.98 2.14
CA THR A 44 17.19 12.95 0.75
C THR A 44 16.33 12.04 -0.13
N TRP A 45 15.76 10.97 0.44
CA TRP A 45 14.87 10.08 -0.28
C TRP A 45 13.48 10.69 -0.43
N ALA A 46 12.92 11.26 0.65
CA ALA A 46 11.64 11.97 0.67
C ALA A 46 11.58 13.05 -0.42
N GLN A 47 12.63 13.87 -0.53
CA GLN A 47 12.75 14.92 -1.55
C GLN A 47 12.76 14.36 -2.98
N LYS A 48 13.43 13.24 -3.22
CA LYS A 48 13.47 12.59 -4.55
C LYS A 48 12.14 11.96 -4.94
N VAL A 49 11.40 11.44 -3.96
CA VAL A 49 10.05 10.89 -4.18
C VAL A 49 9.00 12.01 -4.28
N GLY A 50 9.25 13.17 -3.67
CA GLY A 50 8.33 14.30 -3.63
C GLY A 50 7.29 14.19 -2.50
N VAL A 51 7.70 13.68 -1.34
CA VAL A 51 6.86 13.50 -0.15
C VAL A 51 7.46 14.18 1.07
N ASP A 52 6.63 14.47 2.07
CA ASP A 52 7.10 14.99 3.35
C ASP A 52 7.89 13.94 4.15
N CYS A 53 8.77 14.41 5.02
CA CYS A 53 9.55 13.59 5.93
C CYS A 53 9.26 13.95 7.39
N GLY A 54 9.33 12.97 8.28
CA GLY A 54 9.16 13.15 9.71
C GLY A 54 8.03 12.31 10.30
N PRO A 55 7.81 12.40 11.63
CA PRO A 55 6.88 11.54 12.32
C PRO A 55 5.44 11.75 11.82
N LEU A 56 4.65 10.68 11.87
CA LEU A 56 3.21 10.70 11.64
C LEU A 56 2.50 10.41 12.95
N ALA A 57 1.34 11.05 13.17
CA ALA A 57 0.46 10.60 14.24
C ALA A 57 0.03 9.14 13.96
N PRO A 58 -0.15 8.29 14.99
CA PRO A 58 -0.53 6.90 14.79
C PRO A 58 -1.79 6.74 13.93
N ALA A 59 -2.81 7.57 14.17
CA ALA A 59 -4.06 7.55 13.41
C ALA A 59 -3.85 7.89 11.92
N ASP A 60 -3.05 8.92 11.62
CA ASP A 60 -2.75 9.30 10.23
C ASP A 60 -1.96 8.20 9.52
N LYS A 61 -1.01 7.58 10.22
CA LYS A 61 -0.21 6.47 9.71
C LYS A 61 -1.10 5.27 9.37
N ASP A 62 -2.01 4.90 10.27
CA ASP A 62 -2.91 3.76 10.07
C ASP A 62 -3.88 4.03 8.92
N ASP A 63 -4.45 5.24 8.83
CA ASP A 63 -5.32 5.63 7.72
C ASP A 63 -4.59 5.56 6.37
N MET A 64 -3.34 6.05 6.29
CA MET A 64 -2.50 5.94 5.10
C MET A 64 -2.19 4.49 4.72
N ILE A 65 -2.01 3.60 5.70
CA ILE A 65 -1.83 2.16 5.44
C ILE A 65 -3.10 1.55 4.88
N HIS A 66 -4.27 1.91 5.44
CA HIS A 66 -5.56 1.41 4.95
C HIS A 66 -5.85 1.89 3.52
N GLU A 67 -5.56 3.15 3.22
CA GLU A 67 -5.66 3.68 1.87
C GLU A 67 -4.68 2.96 0.92
N LEU A 68 -3.45 2.72 1.36
CA LEU A 68 -2.45 2.03 0.55
C LEU A 68 -2.91 0.61 0.17
N ASP A 69 -3.42 -0.16 1.13
CA ASP A 69 -3.96 -1.50 0.89
C ASP A 69 -5.10 -1.47 -0.13
N ALA A 70 -6.01 -0.50 -0.02
CA ALA A 70 -7.13 -0.33 -0.94
C ALA A 70 -6.68 0.02 -2.37
N VAL A 71 -5.75 0.97 -2.53
CA VAL A 71 -5.23 1.37 -3.85
C VAL A 71 -4.44 0.23 -4.49
N VAL A 72 -3.65 -0.52 -3.70
CA VAL A 72 -2.94 -1.71 -4.16
C VAL A 72 -3.92 -2.78 -4.62
N ALA A 73 -5.00 -3.04 -3.87
CA ALA A 73 -6.04 -3.99 -4.29
C ALA A 73 -6.63 -3.64 -5.68
N HIS A 74 -6.89 -2.35 -5.94
CA HIS A 74 -7.31 -1.87 -7.26
C HIS A 74 -6.27 -2.12 -8.35
N LEU A 75 -4.99 -1.91 -8.06
CA LEU A 75 -3.91 -2.16 -9.02
C LEU A 75 -3.72 -3.65 -9.35
N TYR A 76 -3.97 -4.53 -8.38
CA TYR A 76 -4.02 -5.98 -8.60
C TYR A 76 -5.30 -6.45 -9.31
N GLY A 77 -6.28 -5.56 -9.53
CA GLY A 77 -7.56 -5.89 -10.14
C GLY A 77 -8.44 -6.78 -9.26
N LEU A 78 -8.24 -6.72 -7.94
CA LEU A 78 -9.05 -7.47 -6.99
C LEU A 78 -10.46 -6.88 -6.96
N ASN A 79 -11.46 -7.74 -6.73
CA ASN A 79 -12.78 -7.29 -6.32
C ASN A 79 -12.91 -7.31 -4.78
N GLU A 80 -14.01 -6.75 -4.28
CA GLU A 80 -14.23 -6.63 -2.83
C GLU A 80 -14.23 -7.98 -2.11
N HIS A 81 -14.85 -9.03 -2.68
CA HIS A 81 -14.84 -10.37 -2.09
C HIS A 81 -13.44 -10.97 -2.02
N GLN A 82 -12.61 -10.75 -3.05
CA GLN A 82 -11.21 -11.19 -3.05
C GLN A 82 -10.39 -10.46 -2.00
N LEU A 83 -10.62 -9.17 -1.81
CA LEU A 83 -9.96 -8.37 -0.78
C LEU A 83 -10.32 -8.87 0.63
N VAL A 84 -11.61 -9.08 0.91
CA VAL A 84 -12.09 -9.69 2.17
C VAL A 84 -11.42 -11.04 2.40
N HIS A 85 -11.37 -11.90 1.37
CA HIS A 85 -10.76 -13.22 1.47
C HIS A 85 -9.27 -13.17 1.83
N ILE A 86 -8.52 -12.17 1.35
CA ILE A 86 -7.11 -11.96 1.75
C ILE A 86 -7.01 -11.63 3.24
N PHE A 87 -7.88 -10.75 3.75
CA PHE A 87 -7.89 -10.42 5.17
C PHE A 87 -8.19 -11.64 6.06
N GLU A 88 -9.19 -12.44 5.67
CA GLU A 88 -9.56 -13.69 6.36
C GLU A 88 -8.44 -14.72 6.41
N THR A 89 -7.64 -14.83 5.34
CA THR A 89 -6.66 -15.91 5.16
C THR A 89 -5.26 -15.59 5.70
N PHE A 90 -4.83 -14.33 5.61
CA PHE A 90 -3.46 -13.93 6.00
C PHE A 90 -3.33 -13.42 7.43
N HIS A 91 -4.44 -13.23 8.15
CA HIS A 91 -4.45 -12.72 9.53
C HIS A 91 -5.01 -13.71 10.57
N PRO A 92 -4.68 -15.03 10.53
CA PRO A 92 -5.20 -15.97 11.51
C PRO A 92 -4.77 -15.56 12.93
N GLY A 93 -5.76 -15.27 13.78
CA GLY A 93 -5.56 -14.88 15.19
C GLY A 93 -5.39 -13.37 15.44
N TRP A 94 -5.56 -12.52 14.42
CA TRP A 94 -5.65 -11.06 14.58
C TRP A 94 -7.10 -10.59 14.41
N ASP A 95 -7.53 -9.64 15.22
CA ASP A 95 -8.78 -8.91 14.99
C ASP A 95 -8.55 -7.93 13.82
N TYR A 96 -8.90 -8.37 12.61
CA TYR A 96 -8.72 -7.60 11.40
C TYR A 96 -9.97 -6.77 11.03
N ASP A 97 -11.09 -6.91 11.74
CA ASP A 97 -12.38 -6.39 11.33
C ASP A 97 -12.34 -4.87 11.15
N SER A 98 -11.80 -4.17 12.16
CA SER A 98 -11.67 -2.70 12.12
C SER A 98 -10.78 -2.19 10.96
N ARG A 99 -9.70 -2.92 10.65
CA ARG A 99 -8.81 -2.59 9.53
C ARG A 99 -9.49 -2.90 8.19
N LEU A 100 -10.14 -4.06 8.09
CA LEU A 100 -10.87 -4.43 6.88
C LEU A 100 -11.96 -3.41 6.57
N ASP A 101 -12.72 -2.96 7.56
CA ASP A 101 -13.74 -1.93 7.38
C ASP A 101 -13.15 -0.61 6.85
N ALA A 102 -12.02 -0.17 7.42
CA ALA A 102 -11.33 1.04 6.97
C ALA A 102 -10.77 0.90 5.55
N VAL A 103 -10.17 -0.26 5.23
CA VAL A 103 -9.67 -0.56 3.88
C VAL A 103 -10.82 -0.62 2.87
N LEU A 104 -11.95 -1.24 3.22
CA LEU A 104 -13.14 -1.30 2.37
C LEU A 104 -13.75 0.08 2.15
N HIS A 105 -13.72 0.96 3.17
CA HIS A 105 -14.12 2.35 3.02
C HIS A 105 -13.27 3.04 1.95
N HIS A 106 -11.94 3.01 2.08
CA HIS A 106 -11.02 3.56 1.07
C HIS A 106 -11.19 2.91 -0.30
N TYR A 107 -11.38 1.59 -0.36
CA TYR A 107 -11.55 0.85 -1.60
C TYR A 107 -12.78 1.32 -2.39
N ARG A 108 -13.88 1.62 -1.71
CA ARG A 108 -15.12 2.10 -2.33
C ARG A 108 -15.06 3.59 -2.71
N THR A 109 -14.33 4.41 -1.97
CA THR A 109 -14.21 5.86 -2.22
C THR A 109 -13.12 6.20 -3.23
N ALA A 110 -12.06 5.40 -3.35
CA ALA A 110 -10.96 5.61 -4.28
C ALA A 110 -11.38 5.52 -5.76
N THR A 111 -12.57 5.01 -6.07
CA THR A 111 -13.15 4.97 -7.42
C THR A 111 -13.81 6.28 -7.83
N GLY A 112 -12.98 7.30 -8.09
CA GLY A 112 -13.36 8.59 -8.69
C GLY A 112 -12.94 8.75 -10.16
N ALA A 113 -12.88 7.68 -10.96
CA ALA A 113 -12.66 7.76 -12.41
C ALA A 113 -13.36 6.59 -13.12
N ARG A 114 -14.62 6.80 -13.52
CA ARG A 114 -15.25 6.12 -14.65
C ARG A 114 -15.60 7.18 -15.70
#